data_AF-A0A6I4YJ86-F1
#
_entry.id   AF-A0A6I4YJ86-F1
#
_cell.length_a   1.000
_cell.length_b   1.000
_cell.length_c   1.000
_cell.angle_alpha   90.00
_cell.angle_beta   90.00
_cell.angle_gamma   90.00
#
_symmetry.space_group_name_H-M   'P 1'
#
loop_
_entity.id
_entity.type
_entity.pdbx_description
1 polymer ?
#
loop_
_entity_poly.entity_id
_entity_poly.type
_entity_poly.pdbx_seq_one_letter_code
_entity_poly.pdbx_strand_id
1 'polypeptide(L)'
;MEFLRLVHGYQINSPVALLFPTPYALATLVLFVWSVAPAIKGRVGPGFMVWLRLTWVLTLLPGVTGLLLALGGAKVPSATDVGKGVTKYGFPADPSRDWEHWMYAGFCLLSLYVIELMIREKLTPQRLGLRLLPVATLFLYGCAYMVGRVAVFPGSTPGT
;
A
#
# COMPACT_ATOMS: atom_id res chain seq x y z
N MET A 1 9.91 18.48 -8.77
CA MET A 1 8.67 18.07 -8.07
C MET A 1 7.72 17.26 -8.94
N GLU A 2 7.54 17.61 -10.22
CA GLU A 2 6.59 16.92 -11.10
C GLU A 2 6.93 15.45 -11.36
N PHE A 3 8.21 15.12 -11.61
CA PHE A 3 8.66 13.74 -11.71
C PHE A 3 8.35 12.91 -10.45
N LEU A 4 8.56 13.47 -9.25
CA LEU A 4 8.21 12.79 -8.00
C LEU A 4 6.70 12.55 -7.88
N ARG A 5 5.87 13.51 -8.32
CA ARG A 5 4.40 13.36 -8.33
C ARG A 5 3.95 12.27 -9.32
N LEU A 6 4.61 12.16 -10.48
CA LEU A 6 4.32 11.11 -11.46
C LEU A 6 4.65 9.72 -10.91
N VAL A 7 5.82 9.57 -10.28
CA VAL A 7 6.26 8.31 -9.70
C VAL A 7 5.39 7.92 -8.50
N HIS A 8 5.12 8.87 -7.59
CA HIS A 8 4.31 8.63 -6.39
C HIS A 8 2.83 8.38 -6.72
N GLY A 9 2.27 9.16 -7.65
CA GLY A 9 0.85 9.19 -7.97
C GLY A 9 0.41 8.23 -9.06
N TYR A 10 1.22 7.22 -9.41
CA TYR A 10 0.87 6.29 -10.47
C TYR A 10 -0.34 5.42 -10.08
N GLN A 11 -1.40 5.53 -10.87
CA GLN A 11 -2.63 4.76 -10.72
C GLN A 11 -2.96 3.99 -11.98
N ILE A 12 -3.68 2.88 -11.81
CA ILE A 12 -4.16 2.08 -12.92
C ILE A 12 -5.48 2.68 -13.40
N ASN A 13 -5.51 3.12 -14.66
CA ASN A 13 -6.69 3.75 -15.27
C ASN A 13 -7.45 2.75 -16.14
N SER A 14 -8.00 1.71 -15.51
CA SER A 14 -8.81 0.69 -16.19
C SER A 14 -9.76 0.01 -15.20
N PRO A 15 -10.78 -0.75 -15.64
CA PRO A 15 -11.74 -1.39 -14.72
C PRO A 15 -11.09 -2.30 -13.67
N VAL A 16 -9.91 -2.86 -13.96
CA VAL A 16 -9.18 -3.72 -13.00
C VAL A 16 -8.62 -2.93 -11.80
N ALA A 17 -8.62 -1.60 -11.86
CA ALA A 17 -8.28 -0.72 -10.73
C ALA A 17 -9.21 -0.91 -9.52
N LEU A 18 -10.41 -1.45 -9.73
CA LEU A 18 -11.33 -1.87 -8.66
C LEU A 18 -10.77 -3.00 -7.78
N LEU A 19 -9.83 -3.78 -8.31
CA LEU A 19 -9.15 -4.84 -7.58
C LEU A 19 -7.79 -4.37 -7.08
N PHE A 20 -7.04 -3.63 -7.91
CA PHE A 20 -5.72 -3.13 -7.54
C PHE A 20 -5.53 -1.72 -8.11
N PRO A 21 -5.78 -0.66 -7.33
CA PRO A 21 -5.75 0.71 -7.83
C PRO A 21 -4.34 1.18 -8.22
N THR A 22 -3.30 0.48 -7.75
CA THR A 22 -1.88 0.79 -8.00
C THR A 22 -1.10 -0.50 -8.35
N PRO A 23 0.05 -0.40 -9.03
CA PRO A 23 0.96 -1.53 -9.24
C PRO A 23 1.41 -2.16 -7.91
N TYR A 24 1.54 -1.33 -6.87
CA TYR A 24 1.84 -1.79 -5.52
C TYR A 24 0.73 -2.70 -4.97
N ALA A 25 -0.54 -2.29 -5.07
CA ALA A 25 -1.68 -3.12 -4.65
C ALA A 25 -1.76 -4.43 -5.44
N LEU A 26 -1.38 -4.43 -6.73
CA LEU A 26 -1.29 -5.65 -7.52
C LEU A 26 -0.19 -6.58 -6.99
N ALA A 27 0.99 -6.05 -6.68
CA ALA A 27 2.09 -6.84 -6.15
C ALA A 27 1.76 -7.49 -4.80
N THR A 28 1.05 -6.77 -3.92
CA THR A 28 0.59 -7.31 -2.63
C THR A 28 -0.53 -8.33 -2.81
N LEU A 29 -1.43 -8.15 -3.79
CA LEU A 29 -2.44 -9.16 -4.16
C LEU A 29 -1.78 -10.47 -4.62
N VAL A 30 -0.79 -10.39 -5.51
CA VAL A 30 -0.04 -11.59 -5.96
C VAL A 30 0.67 -12.24 -4.79
N LEU A 31 1.29 -11.44 -3.89
CA LEU A 31 1.94 -11.96 -2.69
C LEU A 31 0.93 -12.68 -1.78
N PHE A 32 -0.27 -12.13 -1.61
CA PHE A 32 -1.35 -12.76 -0.85
C PHE A 32 -1.77 -14.10 -1.46
N VAL A 33 -2.07 -14.14 -2.75
CA VAL A 33 -2.45 -15.41 -3.42
C VAL A 33 -1.33 -16.43 -3.31
N TRP A 34 -0.08 -16.03 -3.53
CA TRP A 34 1.07 -16.92 -3.48
C TRP A 34 1.38 -17.38 -2.04
N SER A 35 1.04 -16.61 -1.01
CA SER A 35 1.31 -16.95 0.39
C SER A 35 0.66 -18.26 0.86
N VAL A 36 -0.40 -18.71 0.18
CA VAL A 36 -1.06 -19.99 0.42
C VAL A 36 -0.09 -21.16 0.18
N ALA A 37 0.80 -21.06 -0.81
CA ALA A 37 1.72 -22.15 -1.12
C ALA A 37 2.75 -22.39 0.00
N PRO A 38 3.46 -21.37 0.54
CA PRO A 38 4.28 -21.54 1.75
C PRO A 38 3.49 -22.02 2.97
N ALA A 39 2.25 -21.56 3.14
CA ALA A 39 1.40 -21.97 4.27
C ALA A 39 1.08 -23.47 4.27
N ILE A 40 0.82 -24.04 3.09
CA ILE A 40 0.55 -25.46 2.92
C ILE A 40 1.86 -26.27 2.94
N LYS A 41 2.87 -25.83 2.19
CA LYS A 41 4.13 -26.57 2.01
C LYS A 41 5.06 -26.50 3.22
N GLY A 42 4.85 -25.56 4.14
CA GLY A 42 5.71 -25.34 5.30
C GLY A 42 7.12 -24.87 4.94
N ARG A 43 7.33 -24.33 3.73
CA ARG A 43 8.60 -23.78 3.28
C ARG A 43 8.41 -22.64 2.29
N VAL A 44 9.30 -21.65 2.34
CA VAL A 44 9.31 -20.52 1.41
C VAL A 44 10.29 -20.79 0.27
N GLY A 45 9.82 -20.68 -0.97
CA GLY A 45 10.66 -20.86 -2.15
C GLY A 45 11.39 -19.57 -2.56
N PRO A 46 12.47 -19.65 -3.35
CA PRO A 46 13.20 -18.47 -3.84
C PRO A 46 12.31 -17.48 -4.61
N GLY A 47 11.38 -17.97 -5.43
CA GLY A 47 10.45 -17.12 -6.18
C GLY A 47 9.58 -16.24 -5.30
N PHE A 48 9.07 -16.79 -4.18
CA PHE A 48 8.30 -16.01 -3.20
C PHE A 48 9.17 -14.93 -2.55
N MET A 49 10.44 -15.23 -2.24
CA MET A 49 11.38 -14.26 -1.69
C MET A 49 11.68 -13.13 -2.68
N VAL A 50 11.92 -13.45 -3.96
CA VAL A 50 12.13 -12.44 -5.01
C VAL A 50 10.90 -11.54 -5.13
N TRP A 51 9.70 -12.11 -5.14
CA TRP A 51 8.47 -11.33 -5.19
C TRP A 51 8.29 -10.44 -3.94
N LEU A 52 8.60 -10.96 -2.74
CA LEU A 52 8.59 -10.17 -1.51
C LEU A 52 9.57 -8.98 -1.58
N ARG A 53 10.76 -9.16 -2.16
CA ARG A 53 11.72 -8.07 -2.39
C ARG A 53 11.18 -7.04 -3.38
N LEU A 54 10.53 -7.49 -4.46
CA LEU A 54 9.84 -6.58 -5.38
C LEU A 54 8.74 -5.77 -4.68
N THR A 55 7.92 -6.42 -3.85
CA THR A 55 6.89 -5.74 -3.05
C THR A 55 7.49 -4.71 -2.09
N TRP A 56 8.64 -5.00 -1.47
CA TRP A 56 9.41 -4.01 -0.69
C TRP A 56 9.79 -2.79 -1.53
N VAL A 57 10.37 -2.99 -2.72
CA VAL A 57 10.72 -1.90 -3.63
C VAL A 57 9.50 -1.07 -4.00
N LEU A 58 8.40 -1.72 -4.37
CA LEU A 58 7.13 -1.07 -4.73
C LEU A 58 6.43 -0.39 -3.55
N THR A 59 6.81 -0.69 -2.31
CA THR A 59 6.34 0.03 -1.11
C THR A 59 7.22 1.24 -0.82
N LEU A 60 8.55 1.03 -0.85
CA LEU A 60 9.52 2.06 -0.48
C LEU A 60 9.62 3.17 -1.52
N LEU A 61 9.47 2.86 -2.81
CA LEU A 61 9.53 3.85 -3.87
C LEU A 61 8.43 4.93 -3.74
N PRO A 62 7.12 4.59 -3.64
CA PRO A 62 6.09 5.58 -3.34
C PRO A 62 6.21 6.14 -1.92
N GLY A 63 6.67 5.37 -0.92
CA GLY A 63 6.85 5.85 0.45
C GLY A 63 7.90 6.96 0.57
N VAL A 64 9.08 6.77 -0.04
CA VAL A 64 10.17 7.76 -0.05
C VAL A 64 9.79 8.98 -0.87
N THR A 65 9.21 8.78 -2.07
CA THR A 65 8.75 9.91 -2.89
C THR A 65 7.63 10.69 -2.20
N GLY A 66 6.73 10.03 -1.49
CA GLY A 66 5.69 10.65 -0.66
C GLY A 66 6.27 11.47 0.49
N LEU A 67 7.27 10.94 1.20
CA LEU A 67 7.98 11.67 2.25
C LEU A 67 8.66 12.94 1.72
N LEU A 68 9.35 12.84 0.58
CA LEU A 68 9.98 14.00 -0.05
C LEU A 68 8.96 15.06 -0.49
N LEU A 69 7.81 14.62 -1.01
CA LEU A 69 6.70 15.51 -1.36
C LEU A 69 6.13 16.21 -0.12
N ALA A 70 5.94 15.47 0.98
CA ALA A 70 5.41 16.00 2.23
C ALA A 70 6.36 16.98 2.92
N LEU A 71 7.67 16.74 2.88
CA LEU A 71 8.69 17.70 3.33
C LEU A 71 8.64 19.01 2.51
N GLY A 72 8.20 18.94 1.26
CA GLY A 72 7.91 20.10 0.42
C GLY A 72 6.52 20.73 0.63
N GLY A 73 5.77 20.29 1.65
CA GLY A 73 4.43 20.79 1.99
C GLY A 73 3.28 20.18 1.17
N ALA A 74 3.55 19.17 0.35
CA ALA A 74 2.49 18.49 -0.39
C ALA A 74 1.67 17.55 0.50
N LYS A 75 0.38 17.43 0.20
CA LYS A 75 -0.54 16.48 0.82
C LYS A 75 -1.05 15.48 -0.20
N VAL A 76 -1.72 14.43 0.27
CA VAL A 76 -2.43 13.51 -0.60
C VAL A 76 -3.46 14.26 -1.46
N PRO A 77 -3.68 13.89 -2.74
CA PRO A 77 -4.52 14.69 -3.63
C PRO A 77 -5.99 14.84 -3.21
N SER A 78 -6.54 13.84 -2.52
CA SER A 78 -7.91 13.88 -1.97
C SER A 78 -8.07 14.87 -0.81
N ALA A 79 -6.97 15.26 -0.16
CA ALA A 79 -6.94 16.27 0.90
C ALA A 79 -6.53 17.67 0.39
N THR A 80 -6.30 17.81 -0.92
CA THR A 80 -5.79 19.04 -1.52
C THR A 80 -6.85 19.68 -2.41
N ASP A 81 -7.36 20.85 -2.00
CA ASP A 81 -8.21 21.68 -2.83
C ASP A 81 -7.39 22.31 -3.97
N VAL A 82 -7.82 22.12 -5.21
CA VAL A 82 -7.23 22.75 -6.39
C VAL A 82 -8.01 23.97 -6.86
N GLY A 83 -9.05 24.36 -6.12
CA GLY A 83 -9.90 25.52 -6.30
C GLY A 83 -11.38 25.18 -6.12
N LYS A 84 -12.15 26.10 -5.52
CA LYS A 84 -13.61 25.96 -5.29
C LYS A 84 -14.01 24.77 -4.38
N GLY A 85 -13.12 24.32 -3.49
CA GLY A 85 -13.42 23.25 -2.53
C GLY A 85 -13.33 21.83 -3.12
N VAL A 86 -12.73 21.66 -4.30
CA VAL A 86 -12.66 20.36 -4.99
C VAL A 86 -11.22 19.91 -5.24
N THR A 87 -11.03 18.60 -5.19
CA THR A 87 -9.78 17.92 -5.53
C THR A 87 -9.54 17.90 -7.03
N LYS A 88 -8.33 17.52 -7.45
CA LYS A 88 -8.01 17.29 -8.88
C LYS A 88 -8.88 16.21 -9.56
N TYR A 89 -9.63 15.43 -8.79
CA TYR A 89 -10.55 14.40 -9.28
C TYR A 89 -12.02 14.85 -9.30
N GLY A 90 -12.30 16.11 -8.95
CA GLY A 90 -13.66 16.67 -8.93
C GLY A 90 -14.50 16.31 -7.70
N PHE A 91 -13.94 15.56 -6.75
CA PHE A 91 -14.58 15.31 -5.45
C PHE A 91 -14.33 16.46 -4.47
N PRO A 92 -15.19 16.67 -3.45
CA PRO A 92 -14.90 17.58 -2.35
C PRO A 92 -13.56 17.23 -1.68
N ALA A 93 -12.74 18.25 -1.38
CA ALA A 93 -11.50 18.03 -0.64
C ALA A 93 -11.82 17.53 0.79
N ASP A 94 -11.04 16.57 1.28
CA ASP A 94 -11.19 16.00 2.62
C ASP A 94 -9.83 15.96 3.34
N PRO A 95 -9.55 16.91 4.26
CA PRO A 95 -8.27 16.99 4.95
C PRO A 95 -7.89 15.74 5.75
N SER A 96 -8.88 14.97 6.25
CA SER A 96 -8.62 13.77 7.05
C SER A 96 -7.91 12.66 6.27
N ARG A 97 -8.07 12.67 4.94
CA ARG A 97 -7.46 11.69 4.03
C ARG A 97 -5.95 11.71 4.08
N ASP A 98 -5.33 12.85 4.40
CA ASP A 98 -3.86 12.93 4.49
C ASP A 98 -3.33 12.05 5.61
N TRP A 99 -3.97 12.09 6.78
CA TRP A 99 -3.57 11.27 7.92
C TRP A 99 -3.86 9.79 7.71
N GLU A 100 -5.01 9.47 7.12
CA GLU A 100 -5.33 8.09 6.75
C GLU A 100 -4.30 7.51 5.77
N HIS A 101 -3.84 8.31 4.81
CA HIS A 101 -2.84 7.88 3.83
C HIS A 101 -1.53 7.49 4.53
N TRP A 102 -1.08 8.32 5.48
CA TRP A 102 0.07 8.02 6.34
C TRP A 102 -0.12 6.75 7.17
N MET A 103 -1.28 6.60 7.80
CA MET A 103 -1.62 5.43 8.61
C MET A 103 -1.52 4.14 7.78
N TYR A 104 -2.18 4.09 6.61
CA TYR A 104 -2.13 2.90 5.75
C TYR A 104 -0.74 2.64 5.19
N ALA A 105 0.04 3.67 4.85
CA ALA A 105 1.43 3.51 4.45
C ALA A 105 2.29 2.93 5.59
N GLY A 106 2.08 3.37 6.83
CA GLY A 106 2.72 2.79 8.02
C GLY A 106 2.35 1.33 8.25
N PHE A 107 1.06 0.99 8.15
CA PHE A 107 0.61 -0.40 8.25
C PHE A 107 1.17 -1.30 7.15
N CYS A 108 1.35 -0.78 5.92
CA CYS A 108 2.02 -1.49 4.85
C CYS A 108 3.46 -1.87 5.23
N LEU A 109 4.25 -0.91 5.72
CA LEU A 109 5.64 -1.14 6.16
C LEU A 109 5.70 -2.14 7.33
N LEU A 110 4.84 -1.97 8.33
CA LEU A 110 4.77 -2.87 9.48
C LEU A 110 4.42 -4.28 9.04
N SER A 111 3.44 -4.44 8.14
CA SER A 111 3.02 -5.75 7.65
C SER A 111 4.14 -6.46 6.88
N LEU A 112 4.86 -5.75 6.02
CA LEU A 112 6.03 -6.30 5.33
C LEU A 112 7.13 -6.72 6.30
N TYR A 113 7.40 -5.92 7.33
CA TYR A 113 8.34 -6.27 8.37
C TYR A 113 7.92 -7.53 9.14
N VAL A 114 6.65 -7.61 9.56
CA VAL A 114 6.09 -8.80 10.22
C VAL A 114 6.20 -10.04 9.34
N ILE A 115 5.91 -9.92 8.05
CA ILE A 115 6.08 -11.01 7.06
C ILE A 115 7.54 -11.51 7.03
N GLU A 116 8.53 -10.62 7.04
CA GLU A 116 9.95 -11.03 7.14
C GLU A 116 10.22 -11.82 8.42
N LEU A 117 9.73 -11.35 9.56
CA LEU A 117 9.95 -12.00 10.85
C LEU A 117 9.29 -13.39 10.92
N MET A 118 8.11 -13.55 10.31
CA MET A 118 7.40 -14.83 10.21
C MET A 118 8.17 -15.83 9.34
N ILE A 119 8.76 -15.37 8.24
CA ILE A 119 9.57 -16.22 7.33
C ILE A 119 10.89 -16.64 7.98
N ARG A 120 11.50 -15.75 8.77
CA ARG A 120 12.82 -15.97 9.40
C ARG A 120 12.76 -16.62 10.79
N GLU A 121 11.59 -17.07 11.25
CA GLU A 121 11.38 -17.67 12.58
C GLU A 121 11.83 -16.75 13.74
N LYS A 122 11.64 -15.44 13.59
CA LYS A 122 12.03 -14.45 14.62
C LYS A 122 10.87 -14.03 15.53
N LEU A 123 9.62 -14.23 15.08
CA LEU A 123 8.41 -13.86 15.84
C LEU A 123 7.69 -15.08 16.41
N THR A 124 7.65 -16.17 15.66
CA THR A 124 6.85 -17.37 15.93
C THR A 124 7.57 -18.60 15.41
N PRO A 125 7.27 -19.81 15.94
CA PRO A 125 7.73 -21.05 15.33
C PRO A 125 7.43 -21.09 13.83
N GLN A 126 8.37 -21.57 13.03
CA GLN A 126 8.30 -21.44 11.56
C GLN A 126 6.98 -21.97 10.99
N ARG A 127 6.50 -23.12 11.47
CA ARG A 127 5.25 -23.73 11.01
C ARG A 127 4.02 -22.85 11.26
N LEU A 128 3.97 -22.16 12.39
CA LEU A 128 2.87 -21.25 12.72
C LEU A 128 2.99 -19.96 11.90
N GLY A 129 4.19 -19.38 11.82
CA GLY A 129 4.46 -18.20 11.01
C GLY A 129 4.05 -18.41 9.55
N LEU A 130 4.43 -19.54 8.96
CA LEU A 130 4.06 -19.83 7.58
C LEU A 130 2.55 -20.08 7.40
N ARG A 131 1.84 -20.64 8.40
CA ARG A 131 0.38 -20.79 8.34
C ARG A 131 -0.36 -19.45 8.43
N LEU A 132 0.22 -18.47 9.11
CA LEU A 132 -0.37 -17.13 9.27
C LEU A 132 0.02 -16.17 8.14
N LEU A 133 0.96 -16.52 7.26
CA LEU A 133 1.39 -15.71 6.10
C LEU A 133 0.20 -15.19 5.26
N PRO A 134 -0.84 -15.99 4.95
CA PRO A 134 -2.01 -15.50 4.22
C PRO A 134 -2.76 -14.38 4.92
N VAL A 135 -2.84 -14.43 6.26
CA VAL A 135 -3.52 -13.38 7.03
C VAL A 135 -2.73 -12.08 6.97
N ALA A 136 -1.41 -12.15 7.20
CA ALA A 136 -0.54 -10.98 7.15
C ALA A 136 -0.49 -10.34 5.75
N THR A 137 -0.44 -11.16 4.70
CA THR A 137 -0.39 -10.70 3.31
C THR A 137 -1.75 -10.18 2.82
N LEU A 138 -2.88 -10.73 3.29
CA LEU A 138 -4.20 -10.18 3.05
C LEU A 138 -4.36 -8.80 3.68
N PHE A 139 -3.92 -8.64 4.93
CA PHE A 139 -3.95 -7.35 5.61
C PHE A 139 -3.07 -6.31 4.92
N LEU A 140 -1.86 -6.70 4.49
CA LEU A 140 -0.99 -5.86 3.67
C LEU A 140 -1.68 -5.43 2.36
N TYR A 141 -2.32 -6.35 1.65
CA TYR A 141 -3.07 -6.03 0.43
C TYR A 141 -4.21 -5.05 0.71
N GLY A 142 -5.00 -5.26 1.76
CA GLY A 142 -6.05 -4.33 2.18
C GLY A 142 -5.52 -2.93 2.46
N CYS A 143 -4.39 -2.81 3.17
CA CYS A 143 -3.74 -1.52 3.41
C CYS A 143 -3.25 -0.88 2.10
N ALA A 144 -2.60 -1.63 1.23
CA ALA A 144 -2.11 -1.16 -0.06
C ALA A 144 -3.25 -0.67 -0.98
N TYR A 145 -4.37 -1.39 -0.97
CA TYR A 145 -5.60 -0.96 -1.65
C TYR A 145 -6.10 0.38 -1.08
N MET A 146 -6.16 0.48 0.25
CA MET A 146 -6.61 1.71 0.93
C MET A 146 -5.70 2.90 0.66
N VAL A 147 -4.37 2.74 0.58
CA VAL A 147 -3.44 3.81 0.16
C VAL A 147 -3.88 4.43 -1.17
N GLY A 148 -4.18 3.60 -2.18
CA GLY A 148 -4.66 4.08 -3.49
C GLY A 148 -6.04 4.72 -3.43
N ARG A 149 -6.98 4.10 -2.70
CA ARG A 149 -8.37 4.57 -2.55
C ARG A 149 -8.45 5.92 -1.85
N VAL A 150 -7.76 6.04 -0.71
CA VAL A 150 -7.66 7.27 0.10
C VAL A 150 -7.04 8.39 -0.73
N ALA A 151 -6.16 8.10 -1.69
CA ALA A 151 -5.55 9.12 -2.53
C ALA A 151 -6.50 9.77 -3.54
N VAL A 152 -7.67 9.17 -3.81
CA VAL A 152 -8.63 9.62 -4.83
C VAL A 152 -9.95 10.07 -4.22
N PHE A 153 -10.54 9.23 -3.38
CA PHE A 153 -11.92 9.41 -2.94
C PHE A 153 -12.01 10.11 -1.58
N PRO A 154 -13.02 10.97 -1.36
CA PRO A 154 -13.25 11.64 -0.09
C PRO A 154 -13.77 10.67 0.98
N GLY A 155 -13.57 10.99 2.25
CA GLY A 155 -13.78 10.14 3.41
C GLY A 155 -14.91 10.59 4.31
N SER A 156 -14.62 10.68 5.61
CA SER A 156 -15.60 10.97 6.65
C SER A 156 -15.84 12.46 6.83
N THR A 157 -14.96 13.33 6.33
CA THR A 157 -15.08 14.79 6.45
C THR A 157 -14.92 15.52 5.10
N PRO A 158 -15.78 15.25 4.09
CA PRO A 158 -15.70 15.93 2.80
C PRO A 158 -16.15 17.39 2.91
N GLY A 159 -15.37 18.33 2.39
CA GLY A 159 -15.71 19.75 2.29
C GLY A 159 -15.54 20.57 3.58
N THR A 160 -14.87 20.00 4.59
CA THR A 160 -14.56 20.67 5.87
C THR A 160 -13.20 21.36 5.85
#